data_AF-A0A4V6B7Y1-F1
#
_entry.id   AF-A0A4V6B7Y1-F1
#
_cell.length_a   1.000
_cell.length_b   1.000
_cell.length_c   1.000
_cell.angle_alpha   90.00
_cell.angle_beta   90.00
_cell.angle_gamma   90.00
#
_symmetry.space_group_name_H-M   'P 1'
#
loop_
_entity.id
_entity.type
_entity.pdbx_description
1 polymer ?
#
loop_
_entity_poly.entity_id
_entity_poly.type
_entity_poly.pdbx_seq_one_letter_code
_entity_poly.pdbx_strand_id
1 'polypeptide(L)'
;MKERKVVYEPHPVTPERKKELMSQGFKIIDAVFAPPGNKASSGQPAAVEPADGLSDDELRAAIEAATGKKPHHAAKRETLIARLAEITEARQNETASNGLTRREIEADLIAMEVEFDQNDALDDLGALRDLEREKRNG
;
A
#
# COMPACT_ATOMS: atom_id res chain seq x y z
N MET A 1 -1.29 -30.79 -22.49
CA MET A 1 -0.67 -30.37 -21.21
C MET A 1 -1.28 -29.03 -20.86
N LYS A 2 -2.04 -28.90 -19.75
CA LYS A 2 -2.76 -27.66 -19.43
C LYS A 2 -1.76 -26.60 -18.97
N GLU A 3 -1.65 -25.52 -19.72
CA GLU A 3 -0.84 -24.34 -19.39
C GLU A 3 -1.39 -23.71 -18.10
N ARG A 4 -0.67 -23.87 -16.98
CA ARG A 4 -0.99 -23.18 -15.74
C ARG A 4 -0.51 -21.74 -15.86
N LYS A 5 -1.40 -20.78 -15.61
CA LYS A 5 -1.05 -19.36 -15.58
C LYS A 5 0.03 -19.13 -14.52
N VAL A 6 1.11 -18.43 -14.87
CA VAL A 6 2.21 -18.10 -13.96
C VAL A 6 1.86 -16.81 -13.24
N VAL A 7 2.02 -16.79 -11.93
CA VAL A 7 1.91 -15.61 -11.08
C VAL A 7 3.27 -15.35 -10.44
N TYR A 8 3.71 -14.10 -10.47
CA TYR A 8 4.98 -13.66 -9.90
C TYR A 8 4.70 -12.99 -8.57
N GLU A 9 5.18 -13.56 -7.47
CA GLU A 9 5.01 -13.01 -6.11
C GLU A 9 6.39 -12.82 -5.44
N PRO A 10 6.60 -11.71 -4.71
CA PRO A 10 7.81 -11.52 -3.91
C PRO A 10 7.88 -12.57 -2.78
N HIS A 11 9.01 -13.28 -2.64
CA HIS A 11 9.23 -14.21 -1.52
C HIS A 11 9.83 -13.51 -0.29
N PRO A 12 9.47 -13.95 0.94
CA PRO A 12 8.66 -15.14 1.25
C PRO A 12 7.15 -14.91 1.05
N VAL A 13 6.51 -15.80 0.29
CA VAL A 13 5.06 -15.77 0.10
C VAL A 13 4.39 -16.37 1.35
N THR A 14 3.42 -15.65 1.91
CA THR A 14 2.65 -16.13 3.06
C THR A 14 1.90 -17.43 2.72
N PRO A 15 1.74 -18.36 3.68
CA PRO A 15 1.12 -19.67 3.43
C PRO A 15 -0.32 -19.56 2.92
N GLU A 16 -1.05 -18.52 3.31
CA GLU A 16 -2.43 -18.25 2.87
C GLU A 16 -2.48 -17.86 1.39
N ARG A 17 -1.62 -16.92 0.99
CA ARG A 17 -1.50 -16.46 -0.39
C ARG A 17 -1.03 -17.58 -1.33
N LYS A 18 -0.09 -18.39 -0.86
CA LYS A 18 0.37 -19.58 -1.57
C LYS A 18 -0.75 -20.60 -1.79
N LYS A 19 -1.56 -20.87 -0.77
CA LYS A 19 -2.67 -21.84 -0.84
C LYS A 19 -3.77 -21.36 -1.79
N GLU A 20 -4.09 -20.08 -1.76
CA GLU A 20 -5.06 -19.46 -2.67
C GLU A 20 -4.62 -19.55 -4.13
N LEU A 21 -3.39 -19.17 -4.44
CA LEU A 21 -2.84 -19.22 -5.80
C LEU A 21 -2.71 -20.65 -6.32
N MET A 22 -2.33 -21.60 -5.45
CA MET A 22 -2.28 -23.03 -5.78
C MET A 22 -3.68 -23.62 -6.03
N SER A 23 -4.68 -23.23 -5.23
CA SER A 23 -6.08 -23.67 -5.38
C SER A 23 -6.69 -23.21 -6.71
N GLN A 24 -6.34 -21.98 -7.13
CA GLN A 24 -6.74 -21.43 -8.42
C GLN A 24 -5.93 -22.00 -9.61
N GLY A 25 -4.98 -22.91 -9.35
CA GLY A 25 -4.21 -23.60 -10.38
C GLY A 25 -3.06 -22.78 -10.97
N PHE A 26 -2.65 -21.69 -10.31
CA PHE A 26 -1.51 -20.87 -10.74
C PHE A 26 -0.17 -21.52 -10.37
N LYS A 27 0.84 -21.22 -11.18
CA LYS A 27 2.24 -21.53 -10.86
C LYS A 27 2.88 -20.29 -10.25
N ILE A 28 3.20 -20.36 -8.97
CA ILE A 28 3.85 -19.26 -8.24
C ILE A 28 5.34 -19.30 -8.56
N ILE A 29 5.85 -18.21 -9.12
CA ILE A 29 7.28 -17.98 -9.37
C ILE A 29 7.69 -16.74 -8.59
N ASP A 30 8.94 -16.72 -8.16
CA ASP A 30 9.51 -15.57 -7.47
C ASP A 30 9.58 -14.35 -8.41
N ALA A 31 9.18 -13.19 -7.91
CA ALA A 31 9.16 -11.93 -8.66
C ALA A 31 10.53 -11.53 -9.26
N VAL A 32 11.64 -11.99 -8.68
CA VAL A 32 13.00 -11.79 -9.24
C VAL A 32 13.17 -12.42 -10.63
N PHE A 33 12.37 -13.44 -10.95
CA PHE A 33 12.40 -14.14 -12.24
C PHE A 33 11.31 -13.66 -13.21
N ALA A 34 10.61 -12.57 -12.89
CA ALA A 34 9.66 -11.97 -13.82
C ALA A 34 10.40 -11.32 -15.01
N PRO A 35 9.98 -11.57 -16.27
CA PRO A 35 10.55 -10.86 -17.41
C PRO A 35 10.21 -9.36 -17.32
N PRO A 36 11.12 -8.47 -17.75
CA PRO A 36 10.90 -7.03 -17.66
C PRO A 36 9.66 -6.64 -18.47
N GLY A 37 8.63 -6.14 -17.79
CA GLY A 37 7.35 -5.73 -18.38
C GLY A 37 6.13 -6.57 -18.01
N ASN A 38 6.27 -7.68 -17.28
CA ASN A 38 5.14 -8.45 -16.77
C ASN A 38 4.79 -7.96 -15.34
N LYS A 39 3.84 -7.01 -15.25
CA LYS A 39 3.32 -6.49 -13.97
C LYS A 39 2.85 -7.66 -13.10
N ALA A 40 3.61 -7.98 -12.05
CA ALA A 40 3.03 -8.60 -10.87
C ALA A 40 1.92 -7.66 -10.41
N SER A 41 0.67 -8.12 -10.44
CA SER A 41 -0.43 -7.38 -9.84
C SER A 41 -0.21 -7.45 -8.33
N SER A 42 0.56 -6.48 -7.83
CA SER A 42 0.77 -6.24 -6.40
C SER A 42 -0.58 -5.95 -5.76
N GLY A 43 -1.21 -6.99 -5.24
CA GLY A 43 -1.98 -6.87 -4.01
C GLY A 43 -0.98 -7.02 -2.86
N GLN A 44 -0.44 -5.91 -2.38
CA GLN A 44 0.22 -5.83 -1.09
C GLN A 44 -0.25 -4.56 -0.36
N PRO A 45 -0.42 -4.64 0.98
CA PRO A 45 -0.68 -3.48 1.81
C PRO A 45 0.57 -2.61 1.76
N ALA A 46 0.43 -1.40 1.22
CA ALA A 46 1.54 -0.48 1.08
C ALA A 46 1.92 0.06 2.47
N ALA A 47 2.82 -0.65 3.13
CA ALA A 47 3.85 0.01 3.90
C ALA A 47 4.54 1.02 2.95
N VAL A 48 4.69 2.24 3.46
CA VAL A 48 5.29 3.41 2.83
C VAL A 48 6.61 3.11 2.09
N GLU A 49 6.52 2.69 0.83
CA GLU A 49 7.69 2.61 -0.05
C GLU A 49 8.10 4.03 -0.47
N PRO A 50 9.41 4.34 -0.47
CA PRO A 50 9.90 5.61 -0.98
C PRO A 50 9.50 5.74 -2.45
N ALA A 51 8.99 6.91 -2.82
CA ALA A 51 8.54 7.25 -4.17
C ALA A 51 9.62 7.08 -5.28
N ASP A 52 10.84 6.71 -4.91
CA ASP A 52 11.99 6.48 -5.81
C ASP A 52 11.82 5.23 -6.69
N GLY A 53 11.06 4.23 -6.25
CA GLY A 53 10.79 3.00 -7.02
C GLY A 53 9.58 3.07 -7.97
N LEU A 54 8.71 4.07 -7.82
CA LEU A 54 7.45 4.17 -8.57
C LEU A 54 7.69 4.65 -10.00
N SER A 55 7.02 4.08 -11.00
CA SER A 55 7.06 4.61 -12.37
C SER A 55 6.39 5.99 -12.45
N ASP A 56 6.73 6.79 -13.47
CA ASP A 56 6.13 8.10 -13.70
C ASP A 56 4.59 8.06 -13.79
N ASP A 57 4.04 6.96 -14.34
CA ASP A 57 2.60 6.71 -14.42
C ASP A 57 1.99 6.42 -13.02
N GLU A 58 2.69 5.64 -12.20
CA GLU A 58 2.27 5.31 -10.83
C GLU A 58 2.31 6.53 -9.91
N LEU A 59 3.33 7.38 -10.05
CA LEU A 59 3.41 8.65 -9.33
C LEU A 59 2.23 9.57 -9.66
N ARG A 60 1.83 9.63 -10.95
CA ARG A 60 0.67 10.43 -11.36
C ARG A 60 -0.62 9.86 -10.84
N ALA A 61 -0.79 8.54 -10.92
CA ALA A 61 -1.96 7.84 -10.40
C ALA A 61 -2.08 8.03 -8.88
N ALA A 62 -0.98 7.97 -8.13
CA ALA A 62 -0.96 8.20 -6.69
C ALA A 62 -1.33 9.65 -6.33
N ILE A 63 -0.77 10.64 -7.04
CA ILE A 63 -1.13 12.06 -6.84
C ILE A 63 -2.62 12.29 -7.18
N GLU A 64 -3.11 11.70 -8.26
CA GLU A 64 -4.52 11.80 -8.66
C GLU A 64 -5.44 11.14 -7.62
N ALA A 65 -5.08 9.95 -7.13
CA ALA A 65 -5.84 9.26 -6.09
C ALA A 65 -5.90 10.08 -4.79
N ALA A 66 -4.77 10.68 -4.39
CA ALA A 66 -4.69 11.44 -3.14
C ALA A 66 -5.31 12.84 -3.22
N THR A 67 -5.26 13.50 -4.39
CA THR A 67 -5.75 14.89 -4.55
C THR A 67 -7.06 15.02 -5.32
N GLY A 68 -7.52 13.94 -5.95
CA GLY A 68 -8.60 13.94 -6.93
C GLY A 68 -8.27 14.71 -8.22
N LYS A 69 -7.03 15.17 -8.39
CA LYS A 69 -6.61 16.02 -9.51
C LYS A 69 -5.43 15.40 -10.26
N LYS A 70 -5.60 15.27 -11.58
CA LYS A 70 -4.53 14.84 -12.49
C LYS A 70 -3.37 15.84 -12.46
N PRO A 71 -2.14 15.41 -12.08
CA PRO A 71 -0.97 16.25 -12.26
C PRO A 71 -0.69 16.46 -13.76
N HIS A 72 0.03 17.55 -14.09
CA HIS A 72 0.30 17.90 -15.47
C HIS A 72 1.11 16.80 -16.17
N HIS A 73 0.69 16.39 -17.38
CA HIS A 73 1.31 15.27 -18.10
C HIS A 73 2.78 15.51 -18.52
N ALA A 74 3.23 16.77 -18.49
CA ALA A 74 4.62 17.16 -18.73
C ALA A 74 5.42 17.41 -17.44
N ALA A 75 4.84 17.16 -16.25
CA ALA A 75 5.57 17.25 -14.99
C ALA A 75 6.67 16.19 -14.96
N LYS A 76 7.87 16.60 -14.55
CA LYS A 76 9.04 15.72 -14.42
C LYS A 76 8.85 14.79 -13.23
N ARG A 77 9.49 13.61 -13.28
CA ARG A 77 9.54 12.63 -12.18
C ARG A 77 9.85 13.28 -10.83
N GLU A 78 10.89 14.11 -10.77
CA GLU A 78 11.29 14.84 -9.54
C GLU A 78 10.15 15.69 -8.97
N THR A 79 9.40 16.38 -9.83
CA THR A 79 8.25 17.20 -9.43
C THR A 79 7.09 16.34 -8.92
N LEU A 80 6.85 15.18 -9.55
CA LEU A 80 5.82 14.24 -9.13
C LEU A 80 6.17 13.63 -7.77
N ILE A 81 7.42 13.20 -7.57
CA ILE A 81 7.92 12.69 -6.29
C ILE A 81 7.76 13.74 -5.20
N ALA A 82 8.23 14.98 -5.45
CA ALA A 82 8.11 16.06 -4.47
C ALA A 82 6.65 16.36 -4.12
N ARG A 83 5.75 16.37 -5.12
CA ARG A 83 4.33 16.62 -4.89
C ARG A 83 3.67 15.49 -4.11
N LEU A 84 3.96 14.24 -4.44
CA LEU A 84 3.44 13.08 -3.70
C LEU A 84 3.96 13.08 -2.27
N ALA A 85 5.25 13.37 -2.06
CA ALA A 85 5.83 13.49 -0.73
C ALA A 85 5.12 14.57 0.10
N GLU A 86 4.91 15.76 -0.47
CA GLU A 86 4.18 16.85 0.19
C GLU A 86 2.74 16.45 0.57
N ILE A 87 2.02 15.77 -0.33
CA ILE A 87 0.65 15.30 -0.06
C ILE A 87 0.64 14.25 1.04
N THR A 88 1.55 13.29 0.98
CA THR A 88 1.69 12.24 1.99
C THR A 88 2.06 12.86 3.33
N GLU A 89 3.05 13.75 3.40
CA GLU A 89 3.43 14.44 4.64
C GLU A 89 2.28 15.26 5.24
N ALA A 90 1.55 16.01 4.41
CA ALA A 90 0.37 16.75 4.86
C ALA A 90 -0.70 15.83 5.45
N ARG A 91 -0.94 14.67 4.81
CA ARG A 91 -1.90 13.66 5.27
C ARG A 91 -1.43 12.99 6.56
N GLN A 92 -0.15 12.69 6.67
CA GLN A 92 0.46 12.02 7.82
C GLN A 92 0.44 12.90 9.08
N ASN A 93 0.56 14.22 8.91
CA ASN A 93 0.50 15.21 10.00
C ASN A 93 -0.93 15.65 10.36
N GLU A 94 -1.95 15.20 9.61
CA GLU A 94 -3.35 15.43 9.95
C GLU A 94 -3.66 14.79 11.30
N THR A 95 -4.44 15.49 12.14
CA THR A 95 -4.73 15.10 13.53
C THR A 95 -6.18 14.67 13.67
N ALA A 96 -6.41 13.50 14.27
CA ALA A 96 -7.73 12.95 14.51
C ALA A 96 -8.41 13.64 15.71
N SER A 97 -9.70 13.37 15.93
CA SER A 97 -10.44 13.90 17.09
C SER A 97 -9.85 13.44 18.44
N ASN A 98 -9.15 12.31 18.47
CA ASN A 98 -8.46 11.80 19.67
C ASN A 98 -7.08 12.45 19.91
N GLY A 99 -6.69 13.45 19.08
CA GLY A 99 -5.46 14.22 19.23
C GLY A 99 -4.19 13.56 18.69
N LEU A 100 -4.30 12.38 18.08
CA LEU A 100 -3.18 11.67 17.47
C LEU A 100 -3.07 12.01 15.98
N THR A 101 -1.85 12.07 15.49
CA THR A 101 -1.61 12.20 14.05
C THR A 101 -1.93 10.91 13.32
N ARG A 102 -2.26 11.02 12.03
CA ARG A 102 -2.46 9.84 11.17
C ARG A 102 -1.26 8.90 11.24
N ARG A 103 -0.05 9.46 11.21
CA ARG A 103 1.20 8.70 11.33
C ARG A 103 1.27 7.87 12.61
N GLU A 104 0.87 8.43 13.74
CA GLU A 104 0.86 7.73 15.03
C GLU A 104 -0.18 6.63 15.06
N ILE A 105 -1.38 6.90 14.52
CA ILE A 105 -2.47 5.92 14.45
C ILE A 105 -2.06 4.74 13.56
N GLU A 106 -1.56 5.00 12.36
CA GLU A 106 -1.12 3.97 11.42
C GLU A 106 0.07 3.18 11.98
N ALA A 107 1.06 3.86 12.58
CA ALA A 107 2.19 3.18 13.22
C ALA A 107 1.74 2.22 14.33
N ASP A 108 0.72 2.60 15.09
CA ASP A 108 0.17 1.77 16.15
C ASP A 108 -0.64 0.59 15.60
N LEU A 109 -1.46 0.81 14.59
CA LEU A 109 -2.17 -0.26 13.87
C LEU A 109 -1.19 -1.26 13.25
N ILE A 110 -0.11 -0.78 12.63
CA ILE A 110 0.98 -1.63 12.10
C ILE A 110 1.68 -2.39 13.23
N ALA A 111 2.00 -1.73 14.34
CA ALA A 111 2.63 -2.37 15.50
C ALA A 111 1.72 -3.44 16.13
N MET A 112 0.42 -3.25 16.03
CA MET A 112 -0.58 -4.24 16.41
C MET A 112 -0.83 -5.27 15.30
N GLU A 113 -0.24 -5.16 14.12
CA GLU A 113 -0.52 -6.04 12.98
C GLU A 113 -2.03 -6.07 12.61
N VAL A 114 -2.70 -4.91 12.74
CA VAL A 114 -4.11 -4.72 12.37
C VAL A 114 -4.18 -4.38 10.89
N GLU A 115 -5.09 -5.02 10.16
CA GLU A 115 -5.38 -4.65 8.78
C GLU A 115 -6.21 -3.36 8.74
N PHE A 116 -5.77 -2.36 7.99
CA PHE A 116 -6.47 -1.09 7.79
C PHE A 116 -6.26 -0.57 6.37
N ASP A 117 -7.20 0.24 5.87
CA ASP A 117 -7.00 0.97 4.63
C ASP A 117 -6.36 2.34 4.93
N GLN A 118 -5.16 2.59 4.40
CA GLN A 118 -4.51 3.89 4.49
C GLN A 118 -5.35 5.03 3.90
N ASN A 119 -6.40 4.72 3.14
CA ASN A 119 -7.33 5.68 2.56
C ASN A 119 -8.56 5.99 3.42
N ASP A 120 -8.81 5.23 4.49
CA ASP A 120 -9.93 5.47 5.39
C ASP A 120 -9.88 6.88 6.02
N ALA A 121 -11.03 7.36 6.48
CA ALA A 121 -11.06 8.63 7.20
C ALA A 121 -10.22 8.52 8.47
N LEU A 122 -9.54 9.61 8.82
CA LEU A 122 -8.63 9.64 9.94
C LEU A 122 -9.31 9.29 11.27
N ASP A 123 -10.56 9.70 11.44
CA ASP A 123 -11.35 9.40 12.64
C ASP A 123 -11.69 7.90 12.74
N ASP A 124 -12.01 7.26 11.61
CA ASP A 124 -12.28 5.80 11.55
C ASP A 124 -11.02 5.00 11.89
N LEU A 125 -9.85 5.41 11.39
CA LEU A 125 -8.56 4.80 11.74
C LEU A 125 -8.24 4.97 13.23
N GLY A 126 -8.53 6.14 13.79
CA GLY A 126 -8.36 6.40 15.23
C GLY A 126 -9.27 5.50 16.06
N ALA A 127 -10.54 5.39 15.70
CA ALA A 127 -11.50 4.52 16.36
C ALA A 127 -11.10 3.03 16.28
N LEU A 128 -10.61 2.58 15.12
CA LEU A 128 -10.10 1.22 14.93
C LEU A 128 -8.93 0.92 15.87
N ARG A 129 -7.98 1.86 15.97
CA ARG A 129 -6.83 1.73 16.88
C ARG A 129 -7.25 1.59 18.33
N ASP A 130 -8.15 2.46 18.78
CA ASP A 130 -8.63 2.47 20.17
C ASP A 130 -9.39 1.18 20.51
N LEU A 131 -10.22 0.68 19.58
CA LEU A 131 -10.91 -0.60 19.71
C LEU A 131 -9.92 -1.79 19.84
N GLU A 132 -8.90 -1.83 18.99
CA GLU A 132 -7.92 -2.93 19.00
C GLU A 132 -7.02 -2.90 20.25
N ARG A 133 -6.66 -1.69 20.72
CA ARG A 133 -5.95 -1.53 22.01
C ARG A 133 -6.76 -2.04 23.18
N GLU A 134 -8.06 -1.74 23.23
CA GLU A 134 -8.95 -2.22 24.30
C GLU A 134 -9.05 -3.74 24.29
N LYS A 135 -9.23 -4.37 23.12
CA LYS A 135 -9.29 -5.84 22.98
C LYS A 135 -8.03 -6.56 23.45
N ARG A 136 -6.86 -5.93 23.36
CA ARG A 136 -5.57 -6.55 23.75
C ARG A 136 -5.21 -6.34 25.21
N ASN A 137 -5.70 -5.25 25.81
CA ASN A 137 -5.39 -4.88 27.20
C ASN A 137 -6.49 -5.27 28.21
N GLY A 138 -7.67 -5.70 27.74
CA GLY A 138 -8.76 -6.24 28.56
C GLY A 138 -8.62 -7.73 28.85
#